data_AF-A0A0G0VGA7-F1
#
_entry.id   AF-A0A0G0VGA7-F1
#
_cell.length_a   1.000
_cell.length_b   1.000
_cell.length_c   1.000
_cell.angle_alpha   90.00
_cell.angle_beta   90.00
_cell.angle_gamma   90.00
#
_symmetry.space_group_name_H-M   'P 1'
#
loop_
_entity.id
_entity.type
_entity.pdbx_description
1 polymer ?
#
loop_
_entity_poly.entity_id
_entity_poly.type
_entity_poly.pdbx_seq_one_letter_code
_entity_poly.pdbx_strand_id
1 'polypeptide(L)'
;MKKYILFLLPCLLLIGGGCSSSSDSTNNDYYDSYDSYDSYDYSDTENIPQGSATTLGCNLDTEYCASLDVYIEGNEVSSVFDNDNFEYVSVDYSVCDELGCVFHDWYGDQWYFEF
;
A
#
# COMPACT_ATOMS: atom_id res chain seq x y z
N MET A 1 10.33 -18.93 30.91
CA MET A 1 10.36 -17.61 31.60
C MET A 1 10.37 -16.54 30.52
N LYS A 2 9.26 -15.83 30.30
CA LYS A 2 9.13 -14.81 29.25
C LYS A 2 9.52 -13.44 29.82
N LYS A 3 10.47 -12.75 29.19
CA LYS A 3 10.88 -11.38 29.54
C LYS A 3 10.12 -10.42 28.63
N TYR A 4 9.29 -9.56 29.21
CA TYR A 4 8.65 -8.45 28.51
C TYR A 4 9.61 -7.27 28.51
N ILE A 5 10.02 -6.83 27.32
CA ILE A 5 10.79 -5.60 27.14
C ILE A 5 9.76 -4.49 26.87
N LEU A 6 9.56 -3.65 27.88
CA LEU A 6 8.84 -2.39 27.80
C LEU A 6 9.74 -1.38 27.07
N PHE A 7 9.35 -0.89 25.90
CA PHE A 7 9.96 0.31 25.31
C PHE A 7 9.05 1.52 25.56
N LEU A 8 9.60 2.47 26.31
CA LEU A 8 9.02 3.75 26.67
C LEU A 8 9.13 4.73 25.50
N LEU A 9 8.00 5.33 25.13
CA LEU A 9 7.89 6.56 24.35
C LEU A 9 8.68 7.72 25.00
N PRO A 10 9.30 8.59 24.19
CA PRO A 10 9.41 10.00 24.53
C PRO A 10 8.39 10.83 23.72
N CYS A 11 7.42 11.40 24.43
CA CYS A 11 6.66 12.57 23.97
C CYS A 11 7.62 13.70 23.62
N LEU A 12 7.74 14.05 22.33
CA LEU A 12 8.36 15.30 21.92
C LEU A 12 7.29 16.39 21.85
N LEU A 13 7.30 17.23 22.89
CA LEU A 13 6.73 18.56 22.90
C LEU A 13 7.45 19.43 21.86
N LEU A 14 6.71 19.97 20.88
CA LEU A 14 7.13 21.12 20.11
C LEU A 14 6.10 22.23 20.26
N ILE A 15 6.46 23.16 21.15
CA ILE A 15 5.83 24.45 21.35
C ILE A 15 6.43 25.40 20.31
N GLY A 16 5.59 26.02 19.50
CA GLY A 16 5.86 27.21 18.70
C GLY A 16 4.53 27.62 18.05
N GLY A 17 3.91 28.77 18.29
CA GLY A 17 4.47 30.08 18.59
C GLY A 17 4.30 30.94 17.33
N GLY A 18 3.16 31.61 17.18
CA GLY A 18 2.95 32.57 16.08
C GLY A 18 1.50 33.00 15.86
N CYS A 19 1.03 33.99 16.62
CA CYS A 19 -0.08 34.85 16.21
C CYS A 19 0.48 35.97 15.32
N SER A 20 -0.06 36.13 14.11
CA SER A 20 0.03 37.38 13.35
C SER A 20 -1.30 37.63 12.65
N SER A 21 -2.04 38.61 13.15
CA SER A 21 -3.17 39.23 12.45
C SER A 21 -2.64 40.17 11.37
N SER A 22 -3.24 40.15 10.18
CA SER A 22 -3.39 41.33 9.31
C SER A 22 -4.46 41.05 8.26
N SER A 23 -5.59 41.72 8.41
CA SER A 23 -6.57 41.94 7.36
C SER A 23 -6.09 43.09 6.49
N ASP A 24 -6.06 42.94 5.16
CA ASP A 24 -6.53 44.00 4.27
C ASP A 24 -6.87 43.49 2.87
N SER A 25 -7.92 44.09 2.33
CA SER A 25 -8.70 43.66 1.17
C SER A 25 -8.11 44.14 -0.15
N THR A 26 -8.15 43.30 -1.21
CA THR A 26 -8.38 43.76 -2.59
C THR A 26 -8.98 42.65 -3.46
N ASN A 27 -10.16 42.96 -4.03
CA ASN A 27 -10.71 42.57 -5.34
C ASN A 27 -10.45 41.18 -5.92
N ASN A 28 -11.58 40.50 -6.23
CA ASN A 28 -11.94 39.91 -7.53
C ASN A 28 -10.76 39.27 -8.29
N ASP A 29 -10.74 37.96 -8.46
CA ASP A 29 -11.49 37.33 -9.54
C ASP A 29 -11.59 35.80 -9.33
N TYR A 30 -12.78 35.26 -9.61
CA TYR A 30 -12.93 34.05 -10.44
C TYR A 30 -12.36 32.71 -9.91
N TYR A 31 -13.17 31.98 -9.14
CA TYR A 31 -13.65 30.61 -9.45
C TYR A 31 -14.39 30.06 -8.22
N ASP A 32 -15.69 29.79 -8.36
CA ASP A 32 -16.42 28.97 -7.40
C ASP A 32 -15.88 27.53 -7.46
N SER A 33 -15.20 27.16 -6.38
CA SER A 33 -15.23 25.82 -5.78
C SER A 33 -16.70 25.39 -5.67
N TYR A 34 -17.13 24.15 -5.92
CA TYR A 34 -16.83 22.96 -5.13
C TYR A 34 -17.06 21.72 -6.00
N ASP A 35 -16.09 20.81 -6.05
CA ASP A 35 -16.36 19.46 -5.56
C ASP A 35 -15.08 18.86 -5.03
N SER A 36 -15.18 18.52 -3.74
CA SER A 36 -14.16 17.89 -2.92
C SER A 36 -13.83 16.53 -3.50
N TYR A 37 -12.76 16.45 -4.28
CA TYR A 37 -12.06 15.18 -4.42
C TYR A 37 -11.45 14.90 -3.04
N ASP A 38 -11.99 13.88 -2.37
CA ASP A 38 -11.25 13.15 -1.37
C ASP A 38 -9.93 12.71 -2.03
N SER A 39 -8.90 13.52 -1.81
CA SER A 39 -7.52 13.16 -2.09
C SER A 39 -7.19 12.09 -1.07
N TYR A 40 -7.48 10.83 -1.40
CA TYR A 40 -6.83 9.71 -0.73
C TYR A 40 -5.34 10.00 -0.79
N ASP A 41 -4.76 10.23 0.37
CA ASP A 41 -3.33 10.47 0.53
C ASP A 41 -2.62 9.22 0.00
N TYR A 42 -2.13 9.31 -1.24
CA TYR A 42 -1.40 8.25 -1.94
C TYR A 42 0.03 8.11 -1.36
N SER A 43 0.22 8.43 -0.07
CA SER A 43 1.51 8.36 0.61
C SER A 43 1.93 6.94 0.93
N ASP A 44 0.99 5.98 0.95
CA ASP A 44 1.28 4.59 1.31
C ASP A 44 1.82 3.76 0.13
N THR A 45 1.79 4.26 -1.11
CA THR A 45 2.36 3.54 -2.26
C THR A 45 3.80 3.95 -2.61
N GLU A 46 4.35 5.02 -2.01
CA GLU A 46 5.69 5.53 -2.38
C GLU A 46 6.80 4.48 -2.23
N ASN A 47 6.61 3.51 -1.34
CA ASN A 47 7.58 2.44 -1.07
C ASN A 47 7.17 1.07 -1.63
N ILE A 48 6.03 0.96 -2.32
CA ILE A 48 5.58 -0.29 -2.94
C ILE A 48 6.20 -0.37 -4.35
N PRO A 49 6.97 -1.42 -4.70
CA PRO A 49 7.49 -1.61 -6.05
C PRO A 49 6.36 -1.62 -7.08
N GLN A 50 6.54 -0.86 -8.16
CA GLN A 50 5.54 -0.72 -9.23
C GLN A 50 5.99 -1.47 -10.49
N GLY A 51 5.04 -2.00 -11.24
CA GLY A 51 5.27 -2.68 -12.50
C GLY A 51 5.54 -4.17 -12.37
N SER A 52 6.22 -4.74 -13.36
CA SER A 52 6.49 -6.18 -13.43
C SER A 52 7.67 -6.60 -12.55
N ALA A 53 7.49 -7.66 -11.77
CA ALA A 53 8.55 -8.31 -10.99
C ALA A 53 8.38 -9.84 -11.02
N THR A 54 9.48 -10.56 -10.89
CA THR A 54 9.47 -12.01 -10.63
C THR A 54 9.83 -12.23 -9.16
N THR A 55 8.98 -12.94 -8.42
CA THR A 55 9.13 -13.19 -6.98
C THR A 55 8.79 -14.63 -6.62
N LEU A 56 9.10 -15.06 -5.40
CA LEU A 56 8.62 -16.32 -4.84
C LEU A 56 7.33 -16.05 -4.09
N GLY A 57 6.20 -16.52 -4.62
CA GLY A 57 4.91 -16.44 -3.95
C GLY A 57 4.50 -17.78 -3.36
N CYS A 58 3.88 -17.74 -2.19
CA CYS A 58 3.40 -18.92 -1.48
C CYS A 58 1.89 -18.86 -1.28
N ASN A 59 1.21 -19.91 -1.71
CA ASN A 59 -0.17 -20.22 -1.34
C ASN A 59 -0.19 -20.70 0.12
N LEU A 60 -0.80 -19.89 0.99
CA LEU A 60 -0.84 -20.08 2.44
C LEU A 60 -1.81 -21.20 2.86
N ASP A 61 -2.72 -21.62 1.97
CA ASP A 61 -3.71 -22.66 2.24
C ASP A 61 -3.20 -24.07 1.90
N THR A 62 -2.27 -24.18 0.94
CA THR A 62 -1.79 -25.47 0.41
C THR A 62 -0.31 -25.76 0.67
N GLU A 63 0.41 -24.88 1.38
CA GLU A 63 1.87 -24.94 1.59
C GLU A 63 2.68 -25.03 0.27
N TYR A 64 2.09 -24.55 -0.82
CA TYR A 64 2.71 -24.51 -2.14
C TYR A 64 3.38 -23.15 -2.36
N CYS A 65 4.59 -23.13 -2.92
CA CYS A 65 5.24 -21.91 -3.36
C CYS A 65 5.74 -22.06 -4.79
N ALA A 66 5.67 -20.99 -5.56
CA ALA A 66 6.02 -20.94 -6.97
C ALA A 66 6.75 -19.65 -7.34
N SER A 67 7.53 -19.69 -8.42
CA SER A 67 8.06 -18.48 -9.05
C SER A 67 6.91 -17.76 -9.77
N LEU A 68 6.54 -16.57 -9.29
CA LEU A 68 5.44 -15.77 -9.84
C LEU A 68 5.98 -14.55 -10.59
N ASP A 69 5.50 -14.34 -11.80
CA ASP A 69 5.61 -13.05 -12.48
C ASP A 69 4.37 -12.22 -12.11
N VAL A 70 4.59 -11.14 -11.37
CA VAL A 70 3.53 -10.27 -10.86
C VAL A 70 3.60 -8.89 -11.52
N TYR A 71 2.47 -8.23 -11.68
CA TYR A 71 2.38 -6.83 -12.06
C TYR A 71 1.66 -6.04 -10.99
N ILE A 72 2.32 -5.05 -10.40
CA ILE A 72 1.80 -4.23 -9.30
C ILE A 72 1.46 -2.84 -9.82
N GLU A 73 0.26 -2.37 -9.51
CA GLU A 73 -0.24 -1.03 -9.83
C GLU A 73 -0.88 -0.41 -8.59
N GLY A 74 -0.29 0.67 -8.08
CA GLY A 74 -0.69 1.28 -6.81
C GLY A 74 -0.33 0.38 -5.63
N ASN A 75 -1.34 -0.06 -4.88
CA ASN A 75 -1.22 -0.98 -3.75
C ASN A 75 -1.85 -2.36 -4.05
N GLU A 76 -2.01 -2.72 -5.32
CA GLU A 76 -2.68 -3.94 -5.74
C GLU A 76 -1.85 -4.71 -6.78
N VAL A 77 -2.00 -6.04 -6.76
CA VAL A 77 -1.49 -6.96 -7.77
C VAL A 77 -2.54 -7.07 -8.88
N SER A 78 -2.22 -6.54 -10.05
CA SER A 78 -3.12 -6.47 -11.21
C SER A 78 -3.05 -7.73 -12.08
N SER A 79 -1.92 -8.44 -12.08
CA SER A 79 -1.81 -9.75 -12.74
C SER A 79 -0.75 -10.64 -12.11
N VAL A 80 -0.97 -11.96 -12.16
CA VAL A 80 -0.03 -12.98 -11.69
C VAL A 80 0.07 -14.11 -12.73
N PHE A 81 1.29 -14.52 -13.04
CA PHE A 81 1.58 -15.71 -13.82
C PHE A 81 2.48 -16.66 -13.01
N ASP A 82 2.00 -17.87 -12.78
CA ASP A 82 2.76 -18.95 -12.14
C ASP A 82 3.69 -19.57 -13.19
N ASN A 83 5.00 -19.35 -13.03
CA ASN A 83 6.01 -19.87 -13.94
C ASN A 83 6.24 -21.37 -13.79
N ASP A 84 5.94 -21.95 -12.63
CA ASP A 84 6.19 -23.36 -12.36
C ASP A 84 5.09 -24.22 -13.00
N ASN A 85 3.84 -23.74 -12.95
CA ASN A 85 2.68 -24.37 -13.59
C ASN A 85 2.38 -23.84 -15.01
N PHE A 86 3.06 -22.76 -15.43
CA PHE A 86 2.83 -22.07 -16.71
C PHE A 86 1.37 -21.59 -16.90
N GLU A 87 0.78 -21.01 -15.86
CA GLU A 87 -0.62 -20.60 -15.87
C GLU A 87 -0.83 -19.18 -15.30
N TYR A 88 -1.92 -18.54 -15.74
CA TYR A 88 -2.34 -17.26 -15.15
C TYR A 88 -3.18 -17.52 -13.91
N VAL A 89 -2.76 -16.92 -12.80
CA VAL A 89 -3.53 -16.92 -11.55
C VAL A 89 -4.46 -15.72 -11.59
N SER A 90 -5.77 -15.98 -11.58
CA SER A 90 -6.78 -14.92 -11.62
C SER A 90 -6.94 -14.32 -10.24
N VAL A 91 -6.53 -13.06 -10.08
CA VAL A 91 -6.63 -12.33 -8.82
C VAL A 91 -8.07 -11.85 -8.61
N ASP A 92 -8.67 -12.22 -7.47
CA ASP A 92 -9.97 -11.70 -7.02
C ASP A 92 -9.79 -10.38 -6.26
N TYR A 93 -8.86 -10.39 -5.31
CA TYR A 93 -8.52 -9.25 -4.48
C TYR A 93 -7.04 -9.27 -4.12
N SER A 94 -6.44 -8.10 -3.94
CA SER A 94 -5.06 -7.99 -3.47
C SER A 94 -4.84 -6.74 -2.64
N VAL A 95 -3.81 -6.77 -1.81
CA VAL A 95 -3.30 -5.62 -1.08
C VAL A 95 -1.80 -5.76 -0.90
N CYS A 96 -1.09 -4.68 -1.19
CA CYS A 96 0.34 -4.55 -1.00
C CYS A 96 0.62 -3.46 0.04
N ASP A 97 1.69 -3.67 0.81
CA ASP A 97 2.29 -2.68 1.69
C ASP A 97 3.80 -2.58 1.40
N GLU A 98 4.59 -1.98 2.28
CA GLU A 98 6.05 -1.86 2.09
C GLU A 98 6.83 -3.18 2.25
N LEU A 99 6.21 -4.24 2.76
CA LEU A 99 6.86 -5.53 3.03
C LEU A 99 6.59 -6.55 1.92
N GLY A 100 5.40 -6.50 1.33
CA GLY A 100 5.00 -7.44 0.30
C GLY A 100 3.54 -7.28 -0.11
N CYS A 101 3.02 -8.31 -0.75
CA CYS A 101 1.62 -8.35 -1.16
C CYS A 101 0.95 -9.64 -0.69
N VAL A 102 -0.32 -9.51 -0.29
CA VAL A 102 -1.24 -10.62 -0.11
C VAL A 102 -2.30 -10.52 -1.21
N PHE A 103 -2.65 -11.63 -1.85
CA PHE A 103 -3.78 -11.67 -2.77
C PHE A 103 -4.59 -12.95 -2.61
N HIS A 104 -5.86 -12.88 -2.98
CA HIS A 104 -6.76 -14.03 -3.08
C HIS A 104 -6.99 -14.31 -4.56
N ASP A 105 -6.91 -15.57 -4.96
CA ASP A 105 -7.32 -15.95 -6.30
C ASP A 105 -8.84 -16.18 -6.38
N TRP A 106 -9.38 -16.41 -7.57
CA TRP A 106 -10.81 -16.69 -7.77
C TRP A 106 -11.33 -17.98 -7.11
N TYR A 107 -10.44 -18.89 -6.72
CA TYR A 107 -10.82 -20.06 -5.94
C TYR A 107 -10.86 -19.77 -4.43
N GLY A 108 -10.39 -18.59 -4.03
CA GLY A 108 -10.35 -18.11 -2.65
C GLY A 108 -9.07 -18.51 -1.92
N ASP A 109 -8.07 -19.05 -2.63
CA ASP A 109 -6.79 -19.38 -2.02
C ASP A 109 -6.00 -18.10 -1.76
N GLN A 110 -5.40 -18.01 -0.57
CA GLN A 110 -4.60 -16.87 -0.16
C GLN A 110 -3.13 -17.09 -0.55
N TRP A 111 -2.55 -16.09 -1.20
CA TRP A 111 -1.16 -16.05 -1.60
C TRP A 111 -0.43 -14.88 -0.94
N TYR A 112 0.86 -15.06 -0.68
CA TYR A 112 1.76 -14.02 -0.16
C TYR A 112 3.11 -14.05 -0.85
N PHE A 113 3.68 -12.88 -1.11
CA PHE A 113 5.08 -12.72 -1.52
C PHE A 113 5.68 -11.43 -0.93
N GLU A 114 7.00 -11.42 -0.77
CA GLU A 114 7.80 -10.26 -0.40
C GLU A 114 8.52 -9.66 -1.62
N PHE A 115 9.03 -8.43 -1.48
CA PHE A 115 9.81 -7.73 -2.52
C PHE A 115 11.32 -7.97 -2.43
#